data_AF-A0A9C9Q2T8-F1
#
_entry.id   AF-A0A9C9Q2T8-F1
#
_cell.length_a   1.000
_cell.length_b   1.000
_cell.length_c   1.000
_cell.angle_alpha   90.00
_cell.angle_beta   90.00
_cell.angle_gamma   90.00
#
_symmetry.space_group_name_H-M   'P 1'
#
loop_
_entity.id
_entity.type
_entity.pdbx_description
1 polymer ?
#
loop_
_entity_poly.entity_id
_entity_poly.type
_entity_poly.pdbx_seq_one_letter_code
_entity_poly.pdbx_strand_id
1 'polypeptide(L)' 'LPVELVVTHPKMDKPDGSSSTGYRYTLGLTLDQGVVEDQTGYRMNEKYEMVEGDWVFEYLFMNKPLMVQRFTTYKP' A
#
# COMPACT_ATOMS: atom_id res chain seq x y z
N LEU A 1 9.49 15.29 2.17
CA LEU A 1 10.42 14.23 2.67
C LEU A 1 10.24 12.99 1.81
N PRO A 2 11.31 12.30 1.35
CA PRO A 2 11.17 11.11 0.50
C PRO A 2 10.76 9.90 1.35
N VAL A 3 9.47 9.82 1.68
CA VAL A 3 8.86 8.62 2.25
C VAL A 3 8.26 7.81 1.12
N GLU A 4 8.45 6.50 1.13
CA GLU A 4 7.87 5.59 0.15
C GLU A 4 6.84 4.70 0.82
N LEU A 5 5.72 4.45 0.14
CA LEU A 5 4.80 3.40 0.49
C LEU A 5 5.09 2.19 -0.39
N VAL A 6 5.39 1.06 0.26
CA VAL A 6 5.47 -0.27 -0.37
C VAL A 6 4.28 -1.07 0.15
N VAL A 7 3.46 -1.58 -0.76
CA VAL A 7 2.35 -2.47 -0.41
C VAL A 7 2.60 -3.82 -1.02
N THR A 8 2.52 -4.87 -0.19
CA THR A 8 2.52 -6.26 -0.62
C THR A 8 1.15 -6.85 -0.31
N HIS A 9 0.60 -7.62 -1.24
CA HIS A 9 -0.71 -8.24 -1.10
C HIS A 9 -0.74 -9.61 -1.80
N PRO A 10 -1.75 -10.46 -1.51
CA PRO A 10 -1.91 -11.74 -2.20
C PRO A 10 -2.03 -11.54 -3.72
N LYS A 11 -1.62 -12.54 -4.50
CA LYS A 11 -1.68 -12.44 -5.96
C LYS A 11 -3.10 -12.11 -6.42
N MET A 12 -3.25 -11.04 -7.20
CA MET A 12 -4.48 -10.70 -7.92
C MET A 12 -4.25 -10.79 -9.43
N ASP A 13 -5.19 -11.45 -10.12
CA ASP A 13 -5.19 -11.63 -11.57
C ASP A 13 -6.12 -10.61 -12.22
N LYS A 14 -5.59 -9.77 -13.10
CA LYS A 14 -6.30 -8.66 -13.75
C LYS A 14 -6.97 -9.10 -15.06
N PRO A 15 -7.99 -8.35 -15.55
CA PRO A 15 -8.69 -8.69 -16.79
C PRO A 15 -7.82 -8.68 -18.05
N ASP A 16 -6.69 -7.96 -18.03
CA ASP A 16 -5.72 -7.92 -19.12
C ASP A 16 -4.77 -9.14 -19.15
N GLY A 17 -4.97 -10.10 -18.23
CA GLY A 17 -4.13 -11.28 -18.08
C GLY A 17 -2.85 -11.05 -17.28
N SER A 18 -2.58 -9.80 -16.85
CA SER A 18 -1.47 -9.51 -15.94
C SER A 18 -1.83 -9.87 -14.50
N SER A 19 -0.82 -9.94 -13.63
CA SER A 19 -1.02 -10.14 -12.19
C SER A 19 -0.21 -9.15 -11.37
N SER A 20 -0.64 -8.91 -10.14
CA SER A 20 0.06 -8.07 -9.17
C SER A 20 0.17 -8.77 -7.82
N THR A 21 1.26 -8.52 -7.12
CA THR A 21 1.48 -8.92 -5.72
C THR A 21 1.87 -7.73 -4.83
N GLY A 22 1.88 -6.53 -5.40
CA GLY A 22 2.25 -5.32 -4.68
C GLY A 22 2.56 -4.14 -5.59
N TYR A 23 2.87 -3.02 -4.97
CA TYR A 23 3.27 -1.79 -5.64
C TYR A 23 4.14 -0.94 -4.71
N ARG A 24 4.87 0.02 -5.30
CA ARG A 24 5.74 0.96 -4.59
C ARG A 24 5.62 2.35 -5.20
N TYR A 25 5.46 3.37 -4.38
CA TYR A 25 5.50 4.77 -4.83
C TYR A 25 5.97 5.72 -3.73
N THR A 26 6.44 6.91 -4.14
CA THR A 26 6.87 7.98 -3.23
C THR A 26 5.66 8.81 -2.79
N LEU A 27 5.55 9.06 -1.48
CA LEU A 27 4.55 9.97 -0.91
C LEU A 27 5.00 11.43 -1.09
N GLY A 28 4.09 12.25 -1.61
CA GLY A 28 4.29 13.69 -1.84
C GLY A 28 4.19 14.51 -0.57
N LEU A 29 4.98 14.19 0.46
CA LEU A 29 4.85 14.79 1.78
C LEU A 29 5.44 16.20 1.86
N THR A 30 4.61 17.15 2.27
CA THR A 30 4.97 18.55 2.52
C THR A 30 5.10 18.78 4.03
N LEU A 31 6.17 19.49 4.42
CA LEU A 31 6.33 19.98 5.78
C LEU A 31 5.58 21.30 5.91
N ASP A 32 4.54 21.32 6.74
CA ASP A 32 3.78 22.53 7.04
C ASP A 32 3.77 22.77 8.55
N GLN A 33 4.23 23.96 8.96
CA GLN A 33 4.30 24.38 10.37
C GLN A 33 4.95 23.35 11.33
N GLY A 34 5.94 22.58 10.85
CA GLY A 34 6.64 21.57 11.65
C GLY A 34 5.94 20.21 11.70
N VAL A 35 4.83 20.03 10.99
CA VAL A 35 4.06 18.79 10.92
C VAL A 35 4.10 18.22 9.50
N VAL A 36 4.14 16.90 9.41
CA VAL A 36 3.95 16.16 8.16
C VAL A 36 2.81 15.18 8.40
N GLU A 37 1.71 15.36 7.67
CA GLU A 37 0.51 14.53 7.75
C GLU A 37 0.06 14.16 6.35
N ASP A 38 -0.41 12.92 6.18
CA ASP A 38 -0.97 12.42 4.93
C ASP A 38 -1.94 11.26 5.21
N GLN A 39 -2.80 10.95 4.26
CA GLN A 39 -3.74 9.83 4.32
C GLN A 39 -3.53 8.91 3.12
N THR A 40 -3.23 7.66 3.42
CA THR A 40 -2.96 6.61 2.44
C THR A 40 -3.88 5.43 2.67
N GLY A 41 -4.19 4.70 1.61
CA GLY A 41 -5.01 3.51 1.69
C GLY A 41 -5.13 2.81 0.36
N TYR A 42 -5.73 1.63 0.40
CA TYR A 42 -6.11 0.88 -0.79
C TYR A 42 -7.63 0.74 -0.81
N ARG A 43 -8.23 1.08 -1.96
CA ARG A 43 -9.67 0.96 -2.17
C ARG A 43 -9.92 -0.18 -3.15
N MET A 44 -10.66 -1.19 -2.70
CA MET A 44 -11.09 -2.31 -3.54
C MET A 44 -12.37 -1.91 -4.29
N ASN A 45 -12.25 -1.53 -5.55
CA ASN A 45 -13.37 -1.13 -6.41
C ASN A 45 -13.69 -2.20 -7.47
N GLU A 46 -12.75 -3.08 -7.77
CA GLU A 46 -12.89 -4.12 -8.79
C GLU A 46 -12.97 -5.51 -8.16
N LYS A 47 -13.73 -6.41 -8.79
CA LYS A 47 -13.91 -7.79 -8.25
C LYS A 47 -12.60 -8.54 -8.07
N TYR A 48 -11.64 -8.33 -8.97
CA TYR A 48 -10.34 -9.00 -8.91
C TYR A 48 -9.46 -8.51 -7.75
N GLU A 49 -9.79 -7.37 -7.13
CA GLU A 49 -9.05 -6.79 -6.01
C GLU A 49 -9.45 -7.41 -4.66
N MET A 50 -10.59 -8.12 -4.61
CA MET A 50 -11.12 -8.81 -3.44
C MET A 50 -10.39 -10.15 -3.20
N VAL A 51 -9.07 -10.08 -3.00
CA VAL A 51 -8.22 -11.23 -2.68
C VAL A 51 -8.07 -11.38 -1.17
N GLU A 52 -8.30 -12.59 -0.66
CA GLU A 52 -8.13 -12.90 0.76
C GLU A 52 -6.67 -13.12 1.12
N GLY A 53 -6.32 -12.80 2.37
CA GLY A 53 -5.00 -13.00 2.94
C GLY A 53 -4.37 -11.69 3.41
N ASP A 54 -3.05 -11.75 3.60
CA ASP A 54 -2.30 -10.70 4.27
C ASP A 54 -1.87 -9.59 3.31
N TRP A 55 -2.23 -8.37 3.69
CA TRP A 55 -1.79 -7.12 3.09
C TRP A 55 -0.82 -6.44 4.04
N VAL A 56 0.34 -6.03 3.52
CA VAL A 56 1.40 -5.36 4.29
C VAL A 56 1.69 -4.01 3.66
N PHE A 57 1.54 -2.95 4.44
CA PHE A 57 1.83 -1.57 4.07
C PHE A 57 3.08 -1.14 4.84
N GLU A 58 4.18 -0.88 4.13
CA GLU A 58 5.44 -0.44 4.70
C GLU A 58 5.73 1.00 4.26
N TYR A 59 5.86 1.88 5.24
CA TYR A 59 6.27 3.28 5.04
C TYR A 59 7.76 3.36 5.29
N LEU A 60 8.53 3.63 4.24
CA LEU A 60 9.98 3.61 4.27
C LEU A 60 10.53 5.04 4.21
N PHE A 61 11.51 5.34 5.05
CA PHE A 61 12.35 6.53 4.91
C PHE A 61 13.81 6.11 4.77
N MET A 62 14.44 6.52 3.67
CA MET A 62 15.80 6.07 3.31
C MET A 62 15.92 4.53 3.29
N ASN A 63 14.94 3.84 2.68
CA ASN A 63 14.83 2.37 2.65
C ASN A 63 14.75 1.68 4.03
N LYS A 64 14.46 2.42 5.10
CA LYS A 64 14.25 1.86 6.45
C LYS A 64 12.78 1.98 6.84
N PRO A 65 12.16 0.94 7.41
CA PRO A 65 10.77 1.03 7.88
C PRO A 65 10.63 2.09 8.97
N LEU A 66 9.77 3.08 8.71
CA LEU A 66 9.24 3.98 9.74
C LEU A 66 8.03 3.36 10.42
N MET A 67 7.14 2.77 9.62
CA MET A 67 5.90 2.16 10.07
C MET A 67 5.56 0.97 9.18
N VAL A 68 5.04 -0.08 9.80
CA VAL A 68 4.50 -1.24 9.09
C VAL A 68 3.11 -1.51 9.62
N GLN A 69 2.13 -1.53 8.73
CA GLN A 69 0.76 -1.91 9.05
C GLN A 69 0.39 -3.18 8.29
N ARG A 70 -0.18 -4.15 9.01
CA ARG A 70 -0.67 -5.40 8.45
C ARG A 70 -2.19 -5.45 8.55
N PHE A 71 -2.82 -5.96 7.51
CA PHE A 71 -4.25 -6.24 7.45
C PHE A 71 -4.44 -7.65 6.93
N THR A 72 -5.41 -8.38 7.47
CA THR A 72 -5.85 -9.64 6.88
C THR A 72 -7.25 -9.44 6.35
N THR A 73 -7.43 -9.79 5.09
CA THR A 73 -8.68 -9.62 4.35
C THR A 73 -9.39 -10.95 4.20
N TYR A 74 -10.71 -10.92 4.36
CA TYR A 74 -11.60 -12.07 4.23
C TYR A 74 -12.71 -11.69 3.26
N LYS A 75 -13.12 -12.64 2.41
CA LYS A 75 -14.29 -12.46 1.56
C LYS A 75 -15.54 -12.47 2.44
N PRO A 76 -16.58 -11.73 2.04
CA PRO A 76 -17.88 -11.77 2.70
C PRO A 76 -18.50 -13.17 2.75
#